data_AF-A0A453E4B8-F1
#
_entry.id   AF-A0A453E4B8-F1
#
_cell.length_a   1.000
_cell.length_b   1.000
_cell.length_c   1.000
_cell.angle_alpha   90.00
_cell.angle_beta   90.00
_cell.angle_gamma   90.00
#
_symmetry.space_group_name_H-M   'P 1'
#
loop_
_entity.id
_entity.type
_entity.pdbx_description
1 polymer ?
#
loop_
_entity_poly.entity_id
_entity_poly.type
_entity_poly.pdbx_seq_one_letter_code
_entity_poly.pdbx_strand_id
1 'polypeptide(L)'
;CYPGEDDTAIARSVLMYLSLGNLRDANLLMDGMKEQLKSADLELPKTDLIEFIKYLLQTLERDAYPLFRTLRQKYRTSTDRDSVFEELLDEIAAKFYGVRQQNPLEGLFGEMFKV
;
A
#
# COMPACT_ATOMS: atom_id res chain seq x y z
N CYS A 1 10.38 20.49 2.65
CA CYS A 1 10.48 19.04 2.41
C CYS A 1 11.70 18.77 1.56
N TYR A 2 12.47 17.72 1.85
CA TYR A 2 13.58 17.34 1.00
C TYR A 2 13.06 16.77 -0.34
N PRO A 3 13.77 16.94 -1.47
CA PRO A 3 13.34 16.39 -2.75
C PRO A 3 13.18 14.86 -2.65
N GLY A 4 11.96 14.34 -2.85
CA GLY A 4 11.63 12.91 -2.74
C GLY A 4 11.07 12.45 -1.38
N GLU A 5 10.88 13.34 -0.40
CA GLU A 5 10.07 13.01 0.80
C GLU A 5 8.58 13.13 0.52
N ASP A 6 8.18 14.01 -0.41
CA ASP A 6 6.78 14.33 -0.65
C ASP A 6 5.99 13.10 -1.15
N ASP A 7 6.55 12.32 -2.07
CA ASP A 7 5.89 11.09 -2.56
C ASP A 7 5.86 9.99 -1.50
N THR A 8 6.91 9.88 -0.69
CA THR A 8 7.02 8.93 0.42
C THR A 8 5.97 9.24 1.50
N ALA A 9 5.79 10.52 1.88
CA ALA A 9 4.79 10.94 2.85
C ALA A 9 3.35 10.71 2.34
N ILE A 10 3.09 11.01 1.06
CA ILE A 10 1.81 10.73 0.41
C ILE A 10 1.53 9.21 0.44
N ALA A 11 2.49 8.41 -0.01
CA ALA A 11 2.35 6.95 -0.06
C ALA A 11 2.12 6.35 1.32
N ARG A 12 2.91 6.75 2.33
CA ARG A 12 2.74 6.31 3.72
C ARG A 12 1.34 6.59 4.22
N SER A 13 0.85 7.81 4.01
CA SER A 13 -0.49 8.23 4.48
C SER A 13 -1.60 7.37 3.86
N VAL A 14 -1.52 7.12 2.55
CA VAL A 14 -2.50 6.26 1.85
C VAL A 14 -2.41 4.81 2.33
N LEU A 15 -1.20 4.24 2.41
CA LEU A 15 -0.98 2.86 2.86
C LEU A 15 -1.43 2.64 4.30
N MET A 16 -1.31 3.64 5.19
CA MET A 16 -1.84 3.55 6.56
C MET A 16 -3.36 3.39 6.57
N TYR A 17 -4.12 4.18 5.82
CA TYR A 17 -5.58 3.99 5.73
C TYR A 17 -5.94 2.62 5.15
N LEU A 18 -5.22 2.17 4.13
CA LEU A 18 -5.45 0.87 3.53
C LEU A 18 -5.12 -0.28 4.51
N SER A 19 -4.08 -0.19 5.32
CA SER A 19 -3.77 -1.21 6.33
C SER A 19 -4.87 -1.39 7.39
N LEU A 20 -5.70 -0.37 7.59
CA LEU A 20 -6.88 -0.42 8.45
C LEU A 20 -8.12 -1.02 7.74
N GLY A 21 -7.98 -1.43 6.48
CA GLY A 21 -9.10 -1.88 5.63
C GLY A 21 -9.96 -0.72 5.09
N ASN A 22 -9.50 0.53 5.20
CA ASN A 22 -10.30 1.70 4.89
C ASN A 22 -9.98 2.25 3.48
N LEU A 23 -10.49 1.57 2.45
CA LEU A 23 -10.33 1.98 1.05
C LEU A 23 -11.03 3.31 0.74
N ARG A 24 -12.16 3.58 1.41
CA ARG A 24 -12.93 4.80 1.18
C ARG A 24 -12.11 6.04 1.56
N ASP A 25 -11.58 6.08 2.78
CA ASP A 25 -10.85 7.25 3.27
C ASP A 25 -9.49 7.38 2.58
N ALA A 26 -8.86 6.26 2.19
CA ALA A 26 -7.66 6.28 1.35
C ALA A 26 -7.89 6.97 -0.01
N ASN A 27 -9.03 6.70 -0.67
CA ASN A 27 -9.40 7.39 -1.91
C ASN A 27 -9.74 8.87 -1.67
N LEU A 28 -10.52 9.17 -0.62
CA LEU A 28 -10.85 10.56 -0.26
C LEU A 28 -9.60 11.39 0.03
N LEU A 29 -8.61 10.82 0.73
CA LEU A 29 -7.32 11.47 0.95
C LEU A 29 -6.63 11.80 -0.37
N MET A 30 -6.55 10.82 -1.28
CA MET A 30 -5.87 11.00 -2.56
C MET A 30 -6.55 12.05 -3.44
N ASP A 31 -7.88 12.10 -3.43
CA ASP A 31 -8.64 13.09 -4.20
C ASP A 31 -8.58 14.48 -3.57
N GLY A 32 -8.69 14.59 -2.24
CA GLY A 32 -8.50 15.84 -1.51
C GLY A 32 -7.11 16.44 -1.75
N MET A 33 -6.06 15.61 -1.77
CA MET A 33 -4.69 16.07 -2.09
C MET A 33 -4.58 16.59 -3.54
N LYS A 34 -5.22 15.92 -4.51
CA LYS A 34 -5.24 16.40 -5.90
C LYS A 34 -5.94 17.75 -6.02
N GLU A 35 -7.04 17.94 -5.31
CA GLU A 35 -7.79 19.20 -5.31
C GLU A 35 -6.99 20.33 -4.67
N GLN A 36 -6.32 20.07 -3.54
CA GLN A 36 -5.46 21.05 -2.88
C GLN A 36 -4.24 21.43 -3.72
N LEU A 37 -3.63 20.49 -4.42
CA LEU A 37 -2.52 20.79 -5.32
C LEU A 37 -2.99 21.61 -6.53
N LYS A 38 -4.14 21.24 -7.12
CA LYS A 38 -4.75 22.02 -8.21
C LYS A 38 -5.06 23.46 -7.81
N SER A 39 -5.59 23.70 -6.61
CA SER A 39 -5.88 25.07 -6.15
C SER A 39 -4.62 25.91 -5.92
N ALA A 40 -3.48 25.25 -5.72
CA ALA A 40 -2.15 25.87 -5.62
C ALA A 40 -1.37 25.92 -6.95
N ASP A 41 -1.99 25.53 -8.08
CA ASP A 41 -1.34 25.37 -9.40
C ASP A 41 -0.13 24.42 -9.38
N LEU A 42 -0.22 23.39 -8.54
CA LEU A 42 0.76 22.32 -8.39
C LEU A 42 0.18 20.98 -8.86
N GLU A 43 1.06 20.04 -9.18
CA GLU A 43 0.70 18.66 -9.52
C GLU A 43 1.28 17.68 -8.51
N LEU A 44 0.67 16.49 -8.40
CA LEU A 44 1.28 15.39 -7.67
C LEU A 44 2.65 15.03 -8.26
N PRO A 45 3.61 14.61 -7.43
CA PRO A 45 4.89 14.10 -7.92
C PRO A 45 4.67 13.00 -8.96
N LYS A 46 5.32 13.14 -10.12
CA LYS A 46 5.30 12.13 -11.19
C LYS A 46 6.37 11.08 -10.92
N THR A 47 6.19 10.33 -9.83
CA THR A 47 7.11 9.25 -9.43
C THR A 47 6.44 7.89 -9.54
N ASP A 48 7.26 6.86 -9.73
CA ASP A 48 6.83 5.45 -9.77
C ASP A 48 6.07 5.04 -8.49
N LEU A 49 6.41 5.62 -7.34
CA LEU A 49 5.68 5.37 -6.09
C LEU A 49 4.27 5.97 -6.09
N ILE A 50 4.10 7.19 -6.60
CA ILE A 50 2.75 7.77 -6.74
C ILE A 50 1.94 6.98 -7.78
N GLU A 51 2.57 6.52 -8.85
CA GLU A 51 1.92 5.67 -9.84
C GLU A 51 1.49 4.32 -9.24
N PHE A 52 2.36 3.69 -8.45
CA PHE A 52 2.03 2.50 -7.66
C PHE A 52 0.81 2.72 -6.78
N ILE A 53 0.75 3.81 -6.02
CA ILE A 53 -0.38 4.12 -5.15
C ILE A 53 -1.70 4.27 -5.94
N LYS A 54 -1.67 4.96 -7.08
CA LYS A 54 -2.85 5.10 -7.96
C LYS A 54 -3.35 3.74 -8.44
N TYR A 55 -2.46 2.88 -8.93
CA TYR A 55 -2.84 1.55 -9.40
C TYR A 55 -3.26 0.62 -8.26
N LEU A 56 -2.65 0.76 -7.08
CA LEU A 56 -3.02 0.01 -5.89
C LEU A 56 -4.47 0.31 -5.48
N LEU A 57 -4.85 1.59 -5.41
CA LEU A 57 -6.24 1.99 -5.09
C LEU A 57 -7.24 1.39 -6.08
N GLN A 58 -6.99 1.51 -7.40
CA GLN A 58 -7.83 0.92 -8.45
C GLN A 58 -7.88 -0.62 -8.41
N THR A 59 -6.80 -1.24 -7.93
CA THR A 59 -6.70 -2.69 -7.79
C THR A 59 -7.50 -3.17 -6.59
N LEU A 60 -7.52 -2.43 -5.48
CA LEU A 60 -8.29 -2.80 -4.28
C LEU A 60 -9.80 -2.59 -4.44
N GLU A 61 -10.23 -1.77 -5.41
CA GLU A 61 -11.64 -1.72 -5.85
C GLU A 61 -12.12 -3.02 -6.50
N ARG A 62 -11.18 -3.84 -6.96
CA ARG A 62 -11.43 -5.12 -7.62
C ARG A 62 -10.94 -6.22 -6.68
N ASP A 63 -11.68 -7.32 -6.54
CA ASP A 63 -11.17 -8.49 -5.82
C ASP A 63 -10.11 -9.22 -6.68
N ALA A 64 -8.94 -8.57 -6.84
CA ALA A 64 -7.93 -8.90 -7.85
C ALA A 64 -6.54 -9.10 -7.23
N TYR A 65 -6.44 -10.07 -6.32
CA TYR A 65 -5.17 -10.41 -5.67
C TYR A 65 -3.99 -10.68 -6.64
N PRO A 66 -4.15 -11.34 -7.80
CA PRO A 66 -3.05 -11.50 -8.76
C PRO A 66 -2.47 -10.17 -9.25
N LEU A 67 -3.32 -9.17 -9.46
CA LEU A 67 -2.91 -7.83 -9.89
C LEU A 67 -2.16 -7.12 -8.77
N PHE A 68 -2.64 -7.22 -7.53
CA PHE A 68 -1.96 -6.68 -6.36
C PHE A 68 -0.53 -7.22 -6.22
N ARG A 69 -0.33 -8.54 -6.36
CA ARG A 69 1.03 -9.14 -6.35
C ARG A 69 1.91 -8.63 -7.48
N THR A 70 1.34 -8.49 -8.67
CA THR A 70 2.06 -7.99 -9.85
C THR A 70 2.53 -6.55 -9.63
N LEU A 71 1.68 -5.70 -9.05
CA LEU A 71 2.04 -4.32 -8.70
C LEU A 71 3.17 -4.27 -7.68
N ARG A 72 3.10 -5.07 -6.59
CA ARG A 72 4.19 -5.14 -5.59
C ARG A 72 5.52 -5.54 -6.20
N GLN A 73 5.52 -6.50 -7.12
CA GLN A 73 6.75 -6.93 -7.81
C GLN A 73 7.27 -5.86 -8.77
N LYS A 74 6.39 -5.26 -9.57
CA LYS A 74 6.76 -4.26 -10.58
C LYS A 74 7.34 -2.98 -9.97
N TYR A 75 6.76 -2.51 -8.87
CA TYR A 75 7.15 -1.27 -8.21
C TYR A 75 8.09 -1.47 -7.02
N ARG A 76 8.67 -2.67 -6.87
CA ARG A 76 9.52 -3.04 -5.73
C ARG A 76 10.63 -2.02 -5.44
N THR A 77 11.36 -1.59 -6.47
CA THR A 77 12.44 -0.59 -6.33
C THR A 77 11.96 0.73 -5.69
N SER A 78 10.70 1.10 -5.92
CA SER A 78 10.11 2.32 -5.36
C SER A 78 9.55 2.12 -3.95
N THR A 79 9.06 0.92 -3.64
CA THR A 79 8.50 0.58 -2.33
C THR A 79 9.58 0.21 -1.31
N ASP A 80 10.70 -0.37 -1.75
CA ASP A 80 11.82 -0.77 -0.88
C ASP A 80 12.59 0.45 -0.29
N ARG A 81 12.23 1.67 -0.70
CA ARG A 81 12.79 2.93 -0.16
C ARG A 81 12.40 3.20 1.30
N ASP A 82 11.31 2.59 1.76
CA ASP A 82 10.80 2.76 3.12
C ASP A 82 10.35 1.39 3.67
N SER A 83 11.05 0.89 4.68
CA SER A 83 10.80 -0.45 5.23
C SER A 83 9.38 -0.61 5.78
N VAL A 84 8.74 0.49 6.20
CA VAL A 84 7.36 0.45 6.71
C VAL A 84 6.36 0.07 5.62
N PHE A 85 6.68 0.29 4.34
CA PHE A 85 5.76 -0.06 3.25
C PHE A 85 5.57 -1.57 3.11
N GLU A 86 6.59 -2.38 3.39
CA GLU A 86 6.46 -3.83 3.32
C GLU A 86 5.44 -4.34 4.35
N GLU A 87 5.57 -3.88 5.60
CA GLU A 87 4.63 -4.21 6.69
C GLU A 87 3.20 -3.77 6.37
N LEU A 88 3.03 -2.53 5.89
CA LEU A 88 1.71 -2.02 5.51
C LEU A 88 1.10 -2.81 4.34
N LEU A 89 1.90 -3.17 3.34
CA LEU A 89 1.42 -3.93 2.19
C LEU A 89 1.03 -5.36 2.55
N ASP A 90 1.67 -5.95 3.55
CA ASP A 90 1.27 -7.26 4.06
C ASP A 90 -0.04 -7.19 4.85
N GLU A 91 -0.21 -6.17 5.69
CA GLU A 91 -1.49 -5.90 6.35
C GLU A 91 -2.62 -5.66 5.36
N ILE A 92 -2.36 -4.89 4.28
CA ILE A 92 -3.33 -4.69 3.19
C ILE A 92 -3.70 -6.02 2.54
N ALA A 93 -2.72 -6.90 2.27
CA ALA A 93 -3.00 -8.21 1.70
C ALA A 93 -3.87 -9.07 2.63
N ALA A 94 -3.63 -9.01 3.94
CA ALA A 94 -4.43 -9.70 4.93
C ALA A 94 -5.87 -9.14 4.99
N LYS A 95 -6.03 -7.81 5.01
CA LYS A 95 -7.35 -7.15 5.13
C LYS A 95 -8.22 -7.31 3.89
N PHE A 96 -7.67 -7.13 2.71
CA PHE A 96 -8.46 -7.10 1.46
C PHE A 96 -8.58 -8.47 0.79
N TYR A 97 -7.59 -9.35 0.97
CA TYR A 97 -7.54 -10.63 0.25
C TYR A 97 -7.49 -11.84 1.19
N GLY A 98 -7.52 -11.65 2.51
CA GLY A 98 -7.48 -12.74 3.49
C GLY A 98 -6.16 -13.51 3.49
N VAL A 99 -5.09 -12.94 2.93
CA VAL A 99 -3.78 -13.57 2.88
C VAL A 99 -3.19 -13.53 4.28
N ARG A 100 -3.16 -14.67 4.96
CA ARG A 100 -2.46 -14.80 6.24
C ARG A 100 -0.96 -14.70 5.97
N GLN A 101 -0.28 -13.70 6.54
CA GLN A 101 1.16 -13.83 6.75
C GLN A 101 1.34 -15.12 7.56
N GLN A 102 2.12 -16.06 7.04
CA GLN A 102 2.49 -17.22 7.83
C GLN A 102 3.32 -16.70 9.00
N ASN A 103 2.71 -16.62 10.18
CA ASN A 103 3.48 -16.40 11.39
C ASN A 103 4.46 -17.57 11.49
N PRO A 104 5.78 -17.34 11.59
CA PRO A 104 6.76 -18.41 11.74
C PRO A 104 6.43 -19.34 12.91
N LEU A 105 5.72 -18.81 13.91
CA LEU A 105 5.26 -19.53 15.09
C LEU A 105 4.03 -20.42 14.83
N GLU A 106 3.14 -20.08 13.89
CA GLU A 106 1.95 -20.90 13.59
C GLU A 106 2.32 -22.27 12.99
N GLY A 107 3.43 -22.35 12.25
CA GLY A 107 3.98 -23.61 11.74
C GLY A 107 4.61 -24.48 12.84
N LEU A 108 5.31 -23.86 13.79
CA LEU A 108 5.95 -24.54 14.92
C LEU A 108 4.93 -25.19 15.87
N PHE A 109 3.81 -24.53 16.14
CA PHE A 109 2.74 -25.12 16.96
C PHE A 109 2.03 -26.28 16.22
N GLY A 110 1.87 -26.22 14.90
CA GLY A 110 1.28 -27.30 14.11
C GLY A 110 2.10 -28.60 14.08
N GLU A 111 3.44 -28.49 14.13
CA GLU A 111 4.34 -29.66 14.22
C GLU A 111 4.38 -30.27 15.63
N MET A 112 4.23 -29.46 16.68
CA MET A 112 4.36 -29.89 18.07
C MET A 112 3.17 -30.74 18.58
N PHE A 113 1.99 -30.59 17.97
CA PHE A 113 0.77 -31.34 18.33
C PHE A 113 0.41 -32.48 17.37
N LYS A 114 1.29 -32.81 16.40
CA LYS A 114 1.21 -34.09 15.69
C LYS A 114 1.72 -35.20 16.62
N VAL A 115 0.81 -35.79 17.39
CA VAL A 115 0.99 -37.05 18.12
C VAL A 115 0.02 -38.08 17.56
#